data_AF-A0A1F3T4D0-F1
#
_entry.id   AF-A0A1F3T4D0-F1
#
_cell.length_a   1.000
_cell.length_b   1.000
_cell.length_c   1.000
_cell.angle_alpha   90.00
_cell.angle_beta   90.00
_cell.angle_gamma   90.00
#
_symmetry.space_group_name_H-M   'P 1'
#
loop_
_entity.id
_entity.type
_entity.pdbx_description
1 polymer ?
#
loop_
_entity_poly.entity_id
_entity_poly.type
_entity_poly.pdbx_seq_one_letter_code
_entity_poly.pdbx_strand_id
1 'polypeptide(L)'
;MHFIQQLILLSLLLLTNLTSTYANPTTAALKLGDLLFNEKLLKNTLKGFNIPDAEAIRLSRYARISVNSLTQSRQQSVKNNKELISYIKNLNAESSLDPSTKIKTTDILNASLNKNVDKMSKDDLIRTLSNLYYVAGISGKNIMGVCATCNKETPLIPGLDFIITETNSSTTKNLFTKMINSKDPDILSKDVSGMLRSLGIKDSNLAPIDERPMALFLALKESGSPAQSAYVNAVMQLSQTSAKRNGDREFGDLLEHRLWNNQDLFDNNEFLPEWTKLIQEVSAYKKRTKYSVEKSWEDTLTIRAGHDVDKNTKLQSLLKKGCFMKPK
;
A
#
# COMPACT_ATOMS: atom_id res chain seq x y z
N MET A 1 37.14 47.03 27.89
CA MET A 1 36.60 45.72 28.37
C MET A 1 35.08 45.66 28.48
N HIS A 2 34.34 46.77 28.66
CA HIS A 2 32.87 46.73 28.79
C HIS A 2 32.06 46.44 27.51
N PHE A 3 32.64 46.63 26.32
CA PHE A 3 31.93 46.41 25.06
C PHE A 3 31.75 44.91 24.72
N ILE A 4 32.70 44.07 25.13
CA ILE A 4 32.67 42.62 24.85
C ILE A 4 31.65 41.91 25.76
N GLN A 5 31.45 42.41 26.99
CA GLN A 5 30.45 41.88 27.93
C GLN A 5 29.01 42.11 27.46
N GLN A 6 28.72 43.23 26.81
CA GLN A 6 27.38 43.53 26.28
C GLN A 6 27.04 42.70 25.03
N LEU A 7 28.02 42.42 24.18
CA LEU A 7 27.85 41.54 23.01
C LEU A 7 27.62 40.08 23.39
N ILE A 8 28.29 39.58 24.43
CA ILE A 8 28.07 38.21 24.94
C ILE A 8 26.67 38.07 25.55
N LEU A 9 26.21 39.07 26.32
CA LEU A 9 24.85 39.04 26.89
C LEU A 9 23.74 39.11 25.82
N LEU A 10 23.92 39.91 24.76
CA LEU A 10 22.97 39.95 23.65
C LEU A 10 22.95 38.63 22.85
N SER A 11 24.10 37.98 22.67
CA SER A 11 24.16 36.68 22.00
C SER A 11 23.54 35.54 22.83
N LEU A 12 23.62 35.59 24.17
CA LEU A 12 22.93 34.61 25.03
C LEU A 12 21.41 34.79 25.04
N LEU A 13 20.90 36.03 24.97
CA LEU A 13 19.46 36.32 24.92
C LEU A 13 18.81 35.98 23.56
N LEU A 14 19.60 35.91 22.48
CA LEU A 14 19.15 35.45 21.17
C LEU A 14 19.16 33.91 21.03
N LEU A 15 19.93 33.20 21.86
CA LEU A 15 19.96 31.73 21.92
C LEU A 15 18.84 31.11 22.78
N THR A 16 18.24 31.87 23.71
CA THR A 16 17.12 31.38 24.52
C THR A 16 15.74 31.60 23.89
N ASN A 17 15.64 32.29 22.75
CA ASN A 17 14.38 32.56 22.05
C ASN A 17 14.13 31.65 20.83
N LEU A 18 15.01 30.68 20.56
CA LEU A 18 14.81 29.68 19.49
C LEU A 18 14.23 28.34 19.99
N THR A 19 13.93 28.20 21.28
CA THR A 19 13.34 26.97 21.85
C THR A 19 11.85 27.08 22.22
N SER A 20 11.15 28.15 21.85
CA SER A 20 9.76 28.36 22.29
C SER A 20 8.81 28.80 21.18
N THR A 21 8.61 27.92 20.19
CA THR A 21 7.31 27.81 19.49
C THR A 21 6.93 26.36 19.25
N TYR A 22 7.07 25.51 20.28
CA TYR A 22 6.10 24.43 20.47
C TYR A 22 4.98 25.04 21.32
N ALA A 23 4.02 25.66 20.64
CA ALA A 23 2.77 26.01 21.27
C ALA A 23 2.17 24.72 21.85
N ASN A 24 2.18 24.58 23.17
CA ASN A 24 1.35 23.64 23.88
C ASN A 24 -0.11 23.94 23.49
N PRO A 25 -0.80 23.07 22.74
CA PRO A 25 -2.23 23.16 22.70
C PRO A 25 -2.71 22.79 24.10
N THR A 26 -3.50 23.69 24.68
CA THR A 26 -4.42 23.44 25.79
C THR A 26 -4.81 21.97 25.92
N THR A 27 -4.67 21.46 27.15
CA THR A 27 -4.88 20.10 27.67
C THR A 27 -6.31 19.56 27.53
N ALA A 28 -6.93 19.68 26.35
CA ALA A 28 -7.84 18.65 25.89
C ALA A 28 -6.94 17.53 25.38
N ALA A 29 -6.89 16.40 26.10
CA ALA A 29 -6.02 15.30 25.74
C ALA A 29 -6.29 14.87 24.30
N LEU A 30 -5.34 15.13 23.41
CA LEU A 30 -5.51 15.00 21.98
C LEU A 30 -5.58 13.52 21.63
N LYS A 31 -6.71 13.07 21.11
CA LYS A 31 -6.91 11.67 20.72
C LYS A 31 -6.37 11.44 19.32
N LEU A 32 -5.89 10.23 19.06
CA LEU A 32 -5.38 9.90 17.72
C LEU A 32 -6.45 10.05 16.65
N GLY A 33 -7.71 9.72 16.95
CA GLY A 33 -8.78 9.89 15.98
C GLY A 33 -8.99 11.34 15.55
N ASP A 34 -8.71 12.31 16.41
CA ASP A 34 -8.78 13.74 16.07
C ASP A 34 -7.58 14.18 15.22
N LEU A 35 -6.40 13.57 15.45
CA LEU A 35 -5.21 13.78 14.63
C LEU A 35 -5.39 13.33 13.18
N LEU A 36 -6.13 12.25 12.93
CA LEU A 36 -6.33 11.71 11.58
C LEU A 36 -7.02 12.71 10.63
N PHE A 37 -7.77 13.69 11.17
CA PHE A 37 -8.41 14.77 10.41
C PHE A 37 -7.54 16.04 10.32
N ASN A 38 -6.38 16.07 10.97
CA ASN A 38 -5.47 17.20 10.95
C ASN A 38 -4.05 16.74 10.56
N GLU A 39 -3.79 16.77 9.25
CA GLU A 39 -2.51 16.32 8.68
C GLU A 39 -1.29 17.02 9.30
N LYS A 40 -1.40 18.32 9.62
CA LYS A 40 -0.29 19.07 10.24
C LYS A 40 0.00 18.56 11.65
N LEU A 41 -1.04 18.34 12.46
CA LEU A 41 -0.89 17.81 13.82
C LEU A 41 -0.41 16.36 13.81
N LEU A 42 -0.94 15.52 12.91
CA LEU A 42 -0.50 14.14 12.75
C LEU A 42 0.98 14.08 12.34
N LYS A 43 1.39 14.88 11.35
CA LYS A 43 2.80 14.99 10.94
C LYS A 43 3.68 15.38 12.12
N ASN A 44 3.32 16.41 12.88
CA ASN A 44 4.10 16.85 14.03
C ASN A 44 4.20 15.77 15.12
N THR A 45 3.10 15.03 15.34
CA THR A 45 3.06 13.90 16.26
C THR A 45 4.01 12.79 15.80
N LEU A 46 3.97 12.42 14.52
CA LEU A 46 4.86 11.41 13.94
C LEU A 46 6.33 11.80 14.11
N LYS A 47 6.68 13.07 13.88
CA LYS A 47 8.05 13.58 14.16
C LYS A 47 8.42 13.47 15.63
N GLY A 48 7.48 13.74 16.54
CA GLY A 48 7.67 13.56 17.98
C GLY A 48 8.00 12.11 18.39
N PHE A 49 7.61 11.13 17.58
CA PHE A 49 7.99 9.72 17.71
C PHE A 49 9.30 9.36 16.97
N ASN A 50 10.13 10.34 16.62
CA ASN A 50 11.37 10.18 15.87
C ASN A 50 11.16 9.46 14.52
N ILE A 51 10.07 9.79 13.82
CA ILE A 51 9.88 9.39 12.41
C ILE A 51 10.45 10.51 11.53
N PRO A 52 11.34 10.21 10.56
CA PRO A 52 11.93 11.25 9.74
C PRO A 52 10.87 12.00 8.89
N ASP A 53 11.21 13.22 8.49
CA ASP A 53 10.22 14.19 7.99
C ASP A 53 9.48 13.71 6.73
N ALA A 54 10.21 13.13 5.78
CA ALA A 54 9.65 12.62 4.54
C ALA A 54 8.61 11.51 4.80
N GLU A 55 8.92 10.61 5.73
CA GLU A 55 8.06 9.51 6.15
C GLU A 55 6.86 10.01 6.93
N ALA A 56 7.05 10.99 7.83
CA ALA A 56 5.97 11.60 8.59
C ALA A 56 4.94 12.27 7.66
N ILE A 57 5.40 13.02 6.65
CA ILE A 57 4.55 13.62 5.60
C ILE A 57 3.78 12.54 4.85
N ARG A 58 4.45 11.46 4.48
CA ARG A 58 3.84 10.39 3.68
C ARG A 58 2.80 9.61 4.48
N LEU A 59 3.12 9.20 5.71
CA LEU A 59 2.18 8.53 6.62
C LEU A 59 0.96 9.41 6.93
N SER A 60 1.16 10.72 7.17
CA SER A 60 0.03 11.62 7.40
C SER A 60 -0.88 11.73 6.17
N ARG A 61 -0.29 11.72 4.96
CA ARG A 61 -1.06 11.69 3.70
C ARG A 61 -1.84 10.39 3.55
N TYR A 62 -1.23 9.23 3.80
CA TYR A 62 -1.93 7.93 3.72
C TYR A 62 -3.03 7.80 4.76
N ALA A 63 -2.85 8.34 5.96
CA ALA A 63 -3.92 8.40 6.96
C ALA A 63 -5.11 9.22 6.46
N ARG A 64 -4.85 10.40 5.90
CA ARG A 64 -5.89 11.26 5.33
C ARG A 64 -6.63 10.58 4.18
N ILE A 65 -5.89 9.96 3.25
CA ILE A 65 -6.47 9.20 2.14
C ILE A 65 -7.33 8.05 2.67
N SER A 66 -6.88 7.35 3.71
CA SER A 66 -7.62 6.23 4.31
C SER A 66 -8.97 6.69 4.82
N VAL A 67 -8.95 7.72 5.68
CA VAL A 67 -10.17 8.30 6.25
C VAL A 67 -11.09 8.80 5.13
N ASN A 68 -10.56 9.55 4.16
CA ASN A 68 -11.33 10.06 3.02
C ASN A 68 -11.97 8.93 2.19
N SER A 69 -11.25 7.86 1.90
CA SER A 69 -11.76 6.74 1.12
C SER A 69 -12.93 6.02 1.81
N LEU A 70 -12.88 5.90 3.14
CA LEU A 70 -13.96 5.32 3.94
C LEU A 70 -15.21 6.20 3.91
N THR A 71 -15.04 7.53 3.84
CA THR A 71 -16.15 8.50 3.77
C THR A 71 -16.97 8.40 2.48
N GLN A 72 -16.32 8.04 1.38
CA GLN A 72 -16.97 7.97 0.08
C GLN A 72 -17.75 6.66 -0.07
N SER A 73 -17.42 5.61 0.70
CA SER A 73 -17.97 4.28 0.45
C SER A 73 -19.46 4.15 0.70
N ARG A 74 -20.02 4.94 1.63
CA ARG A 74 -21.45 4.90 2.00
C ARG A 74 -22.23 6.20 1.79
N GLN A 75 -21.72 7.15 1.02
CA GLN A 75 -22.30 8.52 0.91
C GLN A 75 -22.41 9.25 2.26
N GLN A 76 -21.73 8.77 3.30
CA GLN A 76 -21.72 9.36 4.62
C GLN A 76 -20.33 9.94 4.86
N SER A 77 -20.23 11.26 4.84
CA SER A 77 -18.97 11.95 5.10
C SER A 77 -18.55 11.71 6.55
N VAL A 78 -17.46 10.98 6.79
CA VAL A 78 -16.79 10.94 8.09
C VAL A 78 -15.97 12.22 8.23
N LYS A 79 -16.43 13.15 9.05
CA LYS A 79 -15.82 14.48 9.25
C LYS A 79 -15.05 14.57 10.56
N ASN A 80 -15.23 13.60 11.45
CA ASN A 80 -14.66 13.63 12.79
C ASN A 80 -14.46 12.21 13.35
N ASN A 81 -13.76 12.16 14.48
CA ASN A 81 -13.43 10.92 15.19
C ASN A 81 -14.66 10.08 15.58
N LYS A 82 -15.75 10.73 16.04
CA LYS A 82 -16.98 10.03 16.44
C LYS A 82 -17.61 9.27 15.27
N GLU A 83 -17.67 9.92 14.11
CA GLU A 83 -18.16 9.30 12.87
C GLU A 83 -17.23 8.18 12.39
N LEU A 84 -15.91 8.32 12.53
CA LEU A 84 -14.95 7.29 12.15
C LEU A 84 -15.13 6.04 13.02
N ILE A 85 -15.27 6.24 14.33
CA ILE A 85 -15.56 5.15 15.28
C ILE A 85 -16.89 4.48 14.92
N SER A 86 -17.94 5.24 14.65
CA SER A 86 -19.24 4.68 14.28
C SER A 86 -19.15 3.86 13.01
N TYR A 87 -18.42 4.35 12.01
CA TYR A 87 -18.22 3.66 10.76
C TYR A 87 -17.47 2.33 10.95
N ILE A 88 -16.35 2.34 11.68
CA ILE A 88 -15.57 1.12 11.95
C ILE A 88 -16.38 0.11 12.77
N LYS A 89 -17.22 0.57 13.72
CA LYS A 89 -18.16 -0.30 14.44
C LYS A 89 -19.18 -0.95 13.52
N ASN A 90 -19.77 -0.17 12.61
CA ASN A 90 -20.76 -0.68 11.66
C ASN A 90 -20.12 -1.71 10.72
N LEU A 91 -18.93 -1.41 10.20
CA LEU A 91 -18.15 -2.39 9.44
C LEU A 91 -17.93 -3.67 10.25
N ASN A 92 -17.44 -3.57 11.49
CA ASN A 92 -17.19 -4.75 12.31
C ASN A 92 -18.44 -5.59 12.62
N ALA A 93 -19.60 -4.95 12.71
CA ALA A 93 -20.88 -5.62 12.94
C ALA A 93 -21.39 -6.39 11.71
N GLU A 94 -20.79 -6.17 10.53
CA GLU A 94 -21.17 -6.89 9.30
C GLU A 94 -20.62 -8.31 9.33
N SER A 95 -21.52 -9.29 9.28
CA SER A 95 -21.18 -10.70 9.42
C SER A 95 -20.31 -11.21 8.28
N SER A 96 -20.35 -10.56 7.10
CA SER A 96 -19.56 -10.90 5.90
C SER A 96 -18.08 -10.58 5.98
N LEU A 97 -17.64 -9.65 6.86
CA LEU A 97 -16.21 -9.34 6.93
C LEU A 97 -15.39 -10.55 7.38
N ASP A 98 -14.23 -10.72 6.76
CA ASP A 98 -13.30 -11.78 7.11
C ASP A 98 -12.76 -11.60 8.56
N PRO A 99 -12.34 -12.70 9.22
CA PRO A 99 -11.86 -12.64 10.60
C PRO A 99 -10.69 -11.69 10.82
N SER A 100 -9.76 -11.57 9.86
CA SER A 100 -8.60 -10.67 9.98
C SER A 100 -9.03 -9.20 9.95
N THR A 101 -9.96 -8.84 9.06
CA THR A 101 -10.53 -7.49 9.03
C THR A 101 -11.27 -7.19 10.33
N LYS A 102 -12.07 -8.13 10.87
CA LYS A 102 -12.76 -7.96 12.16
C LYS A 102 -11.79 -7.77 13.34
N ILE A 103 -10.68 -8.50 13.37
CA ILE A 103 -9.62 -8.32 14.36
C ILE A 103 -9.03 -6.92 14.22
N LYS A 104 -8.65 -6.51 13.00
CA LYS A 104 -8.02 -5.20 12.76
C LYS A 104 -8.95 -4.02 13.06
N THR A 105 -10.25 -4.10 12.73
CA THR A 105 -11.22 -3.06 13.09
C THR A 105 -11.41 -2.99 14.61
N THR A 106 -11.51 -4.14 15.27
CA THR A 106 -11.57 -4.24 16.74
C THR A 106 -10.32 -3.63 17.38
N ASP A 107 -9.13 -3.93 16.86
CA ASP A 107 -7.87 -3.36 17.33
C ASP A 107 -7.81 -1.85 17.14
N ILE A 108 -8.24 -1.30 16.00
CA ILE A 108 -8.29 0.16 15.79
C ILE A 108 -9.18 0.82 16.86
N LEU A 109 -10.36 0.23 17.10
CA LEU A 109 -11.33 0.70 18.09
C LEU A 109 -10.78 0.63 19.52
N ASN A 110 -10.12 -0.48 19.87
CA ASN A 110 -9.59 -0.74 21.22
C ASN A 110 -8.30 0.04 21.50
N ALA A 111 -7.40 0.16 20.53
CA ALA A 111 -6.03 0.62 20.77
C ALA A 111 -5.84 2.14 20.59
N SER A 112 -6.72 2.87 19.89
CA SER A 112 -6.20 4.03 19.15
C SER A 112 -7.09 5.25 19.06
N LEU A 113 -8.30 5.16 18.50
CA LEU A 113 -9.04 6.38 18.13
C LEU A 113 -9.48 7.24 19.33
N ASN A 114 -9.68 6.60 20.49
CA ASN A 114 -10.01 7.29 21.74
C ASN A 114 -8.84 7.42 22.73
N LYS A 115 -7.69 6.81 22.42
CA LYS A 115 -6.51 6.87 23.28
C LYS A 115 -5.82 8.22 23.08
N ASN A 116 -5.40 8.82 24.20
CA ASN A 116 -4.64 10.06 24.14
C ASN A 116 -3.25 9.77 23.61
N VAL A 117 -2.77 10.63 22.70
CA VAL A 117 -1.53 10.44 21.95
C VAL A 117 -0.30 10.40 22.86
N ASP A 118 -0.31 11.18 23.94
CA ASP A 118 0.72 11.21 24.99
C ASP A 118 0.87 9.88 25.74
N LYS A 119 -0.14 9.01 25.69
CA LYS A 119 -0.14 7.67 26.30
C LYS A 119 0.14 6.56 25.29
N MET A 120 0.42 6.89 24.04
CA MET A 120 0.71 5.90 22.98
C MET A 120 2.21 5.69 22.82
N SER A 121 2.61 4.45 22.57
CA SER A 121 3.96 4.17 22.06
C SER A 121 4.02 4.42 20.55
N LYS A 122 5.25 4.50 20.02
CA LYS A 122 5.48 4.55 18.56
C LYS A 122 4.83 3.35 17.86
N ASP A 123 4.99 2.16 18.43
CA ASP A 123 4.47 0.93 17.84
C ASP A 123 2.94 0.88 17.86
N ASP A 124 2.30 1.41 18.90
CA ASP A 124 0.84 1.58 18.94
C ASP A 124 0.37 2.47 17.78
N LEU A 125 1.05 3.60 17.56
CA LEU A 125 0.71 4.54 16.49
C LEU A 125 0.87 3.90 15.11
N ILE A 126 2.02 3.26 14.84
CA ILE A 126 2.30 2.63 13.54
C ILE A 126 1.34 1.46 13.28
N ARG A 127 1.10 0.60 14.27
CA ARG A 127 0.13 -0.50 14.17
C ARG A 127 -1.28 0.02 13.87
N THR A 128 -1.69 1.11 14.51
CA THR A 128 -2.99 1.74 14.24
C THR A 128 -3.08 2.21 12.80
N LEU A 129 -2.08 2.94 12.32
CA LEU A 129 -2.04 3.45 10.95
C LEU A 129 -2.06 2.29 9.95
N SER A 130 -1.24 1.26 10.17
CA SER A 130 -1.20 0.04 9.36
C SER A 130 -2.56 -0.67 9.29
N ASN A 131 -3.25 -0.83 10.43
CA ASN A 131 -4.59 -1.41 10.46
C ASN A 131 -5.63 -0.52 9.77
N LEU A 132 -5.57 0.81 9.97
CA LEU A 132 -6.44 1.76 9.27
C LEU A 132 -6.26 1.65 7.74
N TYR A 133 -5.02 1.55 7.28
CA TYR A 133 -4.70 1.43 5.85
C TYR A 133 -5.23 0.12 5.27
N TYR A 134 -5.11 -0.98 6.03
CA TYR A 134 -5.67 -2.28 5.65
C TYR A 134 -7.19 -2.24 5.51
N VAL A 135 -7.89 -1.72 6.54
CA VAL A 135 -9.36 -1.58 6.52
C VAL A 135 -9.81 -0.68 5.38
N ALA A 136 -9.11 0.44 5.17
CA ALA A 136 -9.40 1.33 4.05
C ALA A 136 -9.14 0.63 2.69
N GLY A 137 -8.07 -0.13 2.56
CA GLY A 137 -7.77 -0.89 1.34
C GLY A 137 -8.88 -1.87 0.95
N ILE A 138 -9.57 -2.48 1.93
CA ILE A 138 -10.67 -3.44 1.71
C ILE A 138 -12.03 -2.75 1.52
N SER A 139 -12.32 -1.72 2.31
CA SER A 139 -13.68 -1.15 2.43
C SER A 139 -13.82 0.29 1.92
N GLY A 140 -12.71 0.99 1.69
CA GLY A 140 -12.68 2.37 1.18
C GLY A 140 -13.01 2.45 -0.31
N LYS A 141 -13.37 3.62 -0.83
CA LYS A 141 -13.55 3.83 -2.28
C LYS A 141 -12.29 4.39 -2.93
N ASN A 142 -12.07 3.98 -4.18
CA ASN A 142 -11.07 4.50 -5.12
C ASN A 142 -9.61 4.45 -4.61
N ILE A 143 -9.32 3.51 -3.72
CA ILE A 143 -7.96 3.28 -3.20
C ILE A 143 -7.58 1.81 -3.29
N MET A 144 -6.27 1.55 -3.24
CA MET A 144 -5.72 0.21 -3.15
C MET A 144 -4.65 0.12 -2.08
N GLY A 145 -4.59 -1.04 -1.42
CA GLY A 145 -3.40 -1.45 -0.70
C GLY A 145 -2.30 -1.87 -1.67
N VAL A 146 -1.14 -1.25 -1.56
CA VAL A 146 0.10 -1.69 -2.22
C VAL A 146 1.12 -2.03 -1.15
N CYS A 147 2.01 -2.97 -1.46
CA CYS A 147 3.02 -3.43 -0.53
C CYS A 147 3.98 -2.28 -0.17
N ALA A 148 4.11 -1.98 1.13
CA ALA A 148 4.93 -0.86 1.61
C ALA A 148 6.42 -1.06 1.28
N THR A 149 6.88 -2.31 1.36
CA THR A 149 8.26 -2.74 1.06
C THR A 149 8.63 -2.63 -0.42
N CYS A 150 7.64 -2.72 -1.31
CA CYS A 150 7.86 -2.67 -2.76
C CYS A 150 7.89 -1.26 -3.32
N ASN A 151 7.45 -0.26 -2.55
CA ASN A 151 7.45 1.10 -3.01
C ASN A 151 8.88 1.67 -2.97
N LYS A 152 9.42 2.00 -4.16
CA LYS A 152 10.77 2.56 -4.36
C LYS A 152 11.04 3.80 -3.50
N GLU A 153 9.99 4.54 -3.15
CA GLU A 153 10.12 5.79 -2.41
C GLU A 153 10.02 5.64 -0.89
N THR A 154 9.59 4.47 -0.38
CA THR A 154 9.29 4.28 1.05
C THR A 154 10.34 3.44 1.76
N PRO A 155 11.08 4.00 2.75
CA PRO A 155 11.93 3.17 3.59
C PRO A 155 11.07 2.23 4.43
N LEU A 156 11.64 1.08 4.77
CA LEU A 156 10.99 0.06 5.59
C LEU A 156 10.69 0.65 6.98
N ILE A 157 9.42 0.90 7.28
CA ILE A 157 8.97 1.24 8.63
C ILE A 157 8.52 -0.07 9.29
N PRO A 158 9.19 -0.54 10.36
CA PRO A 158 8.76 -1.75 11.06
C PRO A 158 7.28 -1.67 11.48
N GLY A 159 6.51 -2.71 11.15
CA GLY A 159 5.07 -2.79 11.44
C GLY A 159 4.15 -2.13 10.40
N LEU A 160 4.71 -1.54 9.33
CA LEU A 160 3.95 -1.03 8.19
C LEU A 160 4.04 -2.00 7.00
N ASP A 161 3.07 -2.90 6.90
CA ASP A 161 3.07 -3.96 5.87
C ASP A 161 2.54 -3.46 4.52
N PHE A 162 1.62 -2.49 4.55
CA PHE A 162 0.95 -1.95 3.38
C PHE A 162 0.85 -0.44 3.47
N ILE A 163 0.86 0.19 2.31
CA ILE A 163 0.48 1.59 2.14
C ILE A 163 -0.72 1.64 1.21
N ILE A 164 -1.41 2.76 1.19
CA ILE A 164 -2.50 2.96 0.25
C ILE A 164 -2.15 3.99 -0.80
N THR A 165 -2.57 3.75 -2.04
CA THR A 165 -2.46 4.73 -3.11
C THR A 165 -3.84 5.14 -3.61
N GLU A 166 -3.98 6.44 -3.90
CA GLU A 166 -5.08 6.97 -4.68
C GLU A 166 -4.64 7.01 -6.13
N THR A 167 -5.47 6.45 -7.00
CA THR A 167 -5.17 6.54 -8.42
C THR A 167 -5.53 7.91 -8.98
N ASN A 168 -4.68 8.43 -9.85
CA ASN A 168 -4.98 9.64 -10.63
C ASN A 168 -5.57 9.30 -12.01
N SER A 169 -5.50 8.03 -12.44
CA SER A 169 -6.00 7.56 -13.73
C SER A 169 -7.54 7.57 -13.76
N SER A 170 -8.13 8.27 -14.72
CA SER A 170 -9.59 8.30 -14.93
C SER A 170 -10.13 6.92 -15.30
N THR A 171 -9.40 6.15 -16.12
CA THR A 171 -9.74 4.76 -16.46
C THR A 171 -9.80 3.90 -15.22
N THR A 172 -8.77 3.97 -14.36
CA THR A 172 -8.69 3.20 -13.12
C THR A 172 -9.82 3.61 -12.15
N LYS A 173 -10.08 4.92 -12.00
CA LYS A 173 -11.21 5.43 -11.20
C LYS A 173 -12.57 4.94 -11.71
N ASN A 174 -12.75 4.88 -13.03
CA ASN A 174 -13.98 4.38 -13.64
C ASN A 174 -14.17 2.88 -13.37
N LEU A 175 -13.11 2.08 -13.50
CA LEU A 175 -13.14 0.66 -13.15
C LEU A 175 -13.45 0.46 -11.66
N PHE A 176 -12.82 1.23 -10.78
CA PHE A 176 -13.13 1.22 -9.36
C PHE A 176 -14.58 1.54 -9.09
N THR A 177 -15.10 2.63 -9.67
CA THR A 177 -16.47 3.09 -9.41
C THR A 177 -17.51 2.12 -9.95
N LYS A 178 -17.32 1.59 -11.17
CA LYS A 178 -18.33 0.78 -11.85
C LYS A 178 -18.28 -0.70 -11.47
N MET A 179 -17.08 -1.25 -11.24
CA MET A 179 -16.89 -2.70 -11.15
C MET A 179 -16.46 -3.19 -9.78
N ILE A 180 -15.68 -2.40 -9.03
CA ILE A 180 -15.04 -2.89 -7.80
C ILE A 180 -15.76 -2.36 -6.55
N ASN A 181 -16.01 -1.06 -6.48
CA ASN A 181 -16.61 -0.40 -5.31
C ASN A 181 -18.14 -0.46 -5.27
N SER A 182 -18.78 -0.87 -6.37
CA SER A 182 -20.22 -1.13 -6.43
C SER A 182 -20.59 -2.50 -5.84
N LYS A 183 -19.59 -3.34 -5.57
CA LYS A 183 -19.76 -4.70 -5.04
C LYS A 183 -19.55 -4.71 -3.54
N ASP A 184 -20.35 -5.52 -2.86
CA ASP A 184 -20.05 -5.97 -1.50
C ASP A 184 -18.72 -6.75 -1.50
N PRO A 185 -17.87 -6.65 -0.45
CA PRO A 185 -16.65 -7.43 -0.32
C PRO A 185 -16.82 -8.93 -0.66
N ASP A 186 -17.90 -9.57 -0.22
CA ASP A 186 -18.15 -11.00 -0.49
C ASP A 186 -18.36 -11.27 -1.98
N ILE A 187 -19.06 -10.35 -2.66
CA ILE A 187 -19.33 -10.45 -4.09
C ILE A 187 -18.02 -10.27 -4.87
N LEU A 188 -17.19 -9.30 -4.47
CA LEU A 188 -15.88 -9.10 -5.09
C LEU A 188 -15.01 -10.34 -4.94
N SER A 189 -14.93 -10.91 -3.74
CA SER A 189 -14.15 -12.11 -3.46
C SER A 189 -14.59 -13.30 -4.32
N LYS A 190 -15.92 -13.51 -4.44
CA LYS A 190 -16.51 -14.54 -5.30
C LYS A 190 -16.16 -14.34 -6.77
N ASP A 191 -16.26 -13.11 -7.27
CA ASP A 191 -15.99 -12.78 -8.66
C ASP A 191 -14.51 -12.95 -9.01
N VAL A 192 -13.61 -12.46 -8.15
CA VAL A 192 -12.16 -12.65 -8.30
C VAL A 192 -11.82 -14.13 -8.29
N SER A 193 -12.37 -14.89 -7.35
CA SER A 193 -12.19 -16.35 -7.29
C SER A 193 -12.73 -17.05 -8.55
N GLY A 194 -13.86 -16.61 -9.10
CA GLY A 194 -14.40 -17.12 -10.35
C GLY A 194 -13.48 -16.85 -11.55
N MET A 195 -12.94 -15.63 -11.65
CA MET A 195 -11.97 -15.28 -12.69
C MET A 195 -10.66 -16.06 -12.54
N LEU A 196 -10.14 -16.24 -11.33
CA LEU A 196 -8.93 -17.03 -11.09
C LEU A 196 -9.16 -18.51 -11.44
N ARG A 197 -10.35 -19.06 -11.15
CA ARG A 197 -10.72 -20.43 -11.55
C ARG A 197 -10.75 -20.62 -13.06
N SER A 198 -11.24 -19.64 -13.82
CA SER A 198 -11.22 -19.72 -15.28
C SER A 198 -9.79 -19.71 -15.85
N LEU A 199 -8.84 -19.12 -15.11
CA LEU A 199 -7.41 -19.18 -15.38
C LEU A 199 -6.71 -20.46 -14.86
N GLY A 200 -7.47 -21.40 -14.30
CA GLY A 200 -6.96 -22.67 -13.77
C GLY A 200 -6.47 -22.61 -12.31
N ILE A 201 -6.62 -21.48 -11.63
CA ILE A 201 -6.21 -21.30 -10.23
C ILE A 201 -7.42 -21.64 -9.34
N LYS A 202 -7.42 -22.85 -8.76
CA LYS A 202 -8.57 -23.37 -8.00
C LYS A 202 -8.65 -22.83 -6.56
N ASP A 203 -7.50 -22.70 -5.92
CA ASP A 203 -7.34 -22.29 -4.53
C ASP A 203 -6.55 -20.98 -4.45
N SER A 204 -7.24 -19.86 -4.62
CA SER A 204 -6.57 -18.56 -4.76
C SER A 204 -5.91 -18.07 -3.48
N ASN A 205 -6.30 -18.53 -2.28
CA ASN A 205 -5.76 -18.11 -0.97
C ASN A 205 -5.38 -16.62 -0.92
N LEU A 206 -6.16 -15.78 -1.59
CA LEU A 206 -5.82 -14.38 -1.80
C LEU A 206 -6.21 -13.65 -0.54
N ALA A 207 -5.28 -12.86 0.01
CA ALA A 207 -5.63 -12.03 1.14
C ALA A 207 -6.70 -11.00 0.70
N PRO A 208 -7.68 -10.65 1.54
CA PRO A 208 -8.72 -9.67 1.20
C PRO A 208 -8.16 -8.34 0.65
N ILE A 209 -7.02 -7.89 1.19
CA ILE A 209 -6.32 -6.67 0.74
C ILE A 209 -5.81 -6.75 -0.71
N ASP A 210 -5.56 -7.96 -1.21
CA ASP A 210 -5.04 -8.22 -2.55
C ASP A 210 -6.16 -8.45 -3.59
N GLU A 211 -7.42 -8.62 -3.16
CA GLU A 211 -8.55 -8.87 -4.06
C GLU A 211 -8.83 -7.72 -5.03
N ARG A 212 -8.75 -6.48 -4.56
CA ARG A 212 -8.97 -5.29 -5.40
C ARG A 212 -7.84 -5.05 -6.41
N PRO A 213 -6.55 -5.07 -6.02
CA PRO A 213 -5.45 -5.06 -6.99
C PRO A 213 -5.56 -6.18 -8.02
N MET A 214 -5.94 -7.39 -7.61
CA MET A 214 -6.15 -8.53 -8.52
C MET A 214 -7.32 -8.28 -9.47
N ALA A 215 -8.47 -7.84 -8.96
CA ALA A 215 -9.64 -7.53 -9.78
C ALA A 215 -9.31 -6.46 -10.84
N LEU A 216 -8.57 -5.42 -10.44
CA LEU A 216 -8.11 -4.38 -11.34
C LEU A 216 -7.14 -4.93 -12.40
N PHE A 217 -6.13 -5.70 -11.99
CA PHE A 217 -5.19 -6.35 -12.89
C PHE A 217 -5.91 -7.17 -13.98
N LEU A 218 -6.91 -7.97 -13.57
CA LEU A 218 -7.71 -8.78 -14.49
C LEU A 218 -8.59 -7.91 -15.41
N ALA A 219 -9.20 -6.85 -14.89
CA ALA A 219 -10.04 -5.95 -15.68
C ALA A 219 -9.23 -5.11 -16.70
N LEU A 220 -8.00 -4.75 -16.36
CA LEU A 220 -7.10 -3.97 -17.24
C LEU A 220 -6.70 -4.73 -18.51
N LYS A 221 -6.84 -6.06 -18.53
CA LYS A 221 -6.63 -6.85 -19.75
C LYS A 221 -7.54 -6.39 -20.89
N GLU A 222 -8.81 -6.18 -20.58
CA GLU A 222 -9.88 -5.89 -21.55
C GLU A 222 -10.19 -4.39 -21.64
N SER A 223 -10.09 -3.67 -20.53
CA SER A 223 -10.49 -2.26 -20.43
C SER A 223 -9.34 -1.28 -20.22
N GLY A 224 -8.10 -1.79 -20.15
CA GLY A 224 -6.91 -0.96 -19.98
C GLY A 224 -6.46 -0.29 -21.27
N SER A 225 -5.54 0.67 -21.13
CA SER A 225 -4.79 1.20 -22.28
C SER A 225 -3.95 0.09 -22.95
N PRO A 226 -3.49 0.29 -24.20
CA PRO A 226 -2.61 -0.69 -24.86
C PRO A 226 -1.38 -1.09 -24.05
N ALA A 227 -0.76 -0.13 -23.34
CA ALA A 227 0.40 -0.40 -22.48
C ALA A 227 0.03 -1.27 -21.26
N GLN A 228 -1.13 -1.01 -20.63
CA GLN A 228 -1.62 -1.81 -19.51
C GLN A 228 -2.00 -3.23 -19.95
N SER A 229 -2.70 -3.37 -21.08
CA SER A 229 -3.05 -4.68 -21.62
C SER A 229 -1.80 -5.49 -22.00
N ALA A 230 -0.79 -4.84 -22.60
CA ALA A 230 0.49 -5.48 -22.91
C ALA A 230 1.22 -5.97 -21.65
N TYR A 231 1.27 -5.15 -20.59
CA TYR A 231 1.84 -5.53 -19.30
C TYR A 231 1.10 -6.73 -18.70
N VAL A 232 -0.23 -6.67 -18.62
CA VAL A 232 -1.06 -7.76 -18.07
C VAL A 232 -0.81 -9.06 -18.84
N ASN A 233 -0.77 -9.00 -20.17
CA ASN A 233 -0.50 -10.16 -21.00
C ASN A 233 0.90 -10.74 -20.76
N ALA A 234 1.92 -9.90 -20.56
CA ALA A 234 3.27 -10.36 -20.22
C ALA A 234 3.32 -11.07 -18.87
N VAL A 235 2.67 -10.51 -17.84
CA VAL A 235 2.56 -11.15 -16.51
C VAL A 235 1.84 -12.49 -16.60
N MET A 236 0.71 -12.54 -17.31
CA MET A 236 -0.02 -13.78 -17.56
C MET A 236 0.85 -14.81 -18.28
N GLN A 237 1.61 -14.40 -19.29
CA GLN A 237 2.50 -15.30 -20.02
C GLN A 237 3.64 -15.86 -19.15
N LEU A 238 4.20 -15.05 -18.24
CA LEU A 238 5.19 -15.50 -17.25
C LEU A 238 4.60 -16.53 -16.27
N SER A 239 3.34 -16.31 -15.90
CA SER A 239 2.58 -17.12 -14.93
C SER A 239 2.09 -18.47 -15.48
N GLN A 240 2.21 -18.68 -16.80
CA GLN A 240 1.70 -19.89 -17.45
C GLN A 240 2.54 -21.12 -17.06
N THR A 241 1.87 -22.18 -16.61
CA THR A 241 2.49 -23.44 -16.17
C THR A 241 2.24 -24.58 -17.16
N SER A 242 1.05 -24.66 -17.73
CA SER A 242 0.67 -25.74 -18.65
C SER A 242 -0.35 -25.27 -19.70
N ALA A 243 -0.51 -26.07 -20.75
CA ALA A 243 -1.67 -26.02 -21.64
C ALA A 243 -2.52 -27.26 -21.36
N LYS A 244 -3.80 -27.07 -21.06
CA LYS A 244 -4.79 -28.13 -20.90
C LYS A 244 -5.08 -28.77 -22.25
N ARG A 245 -5.56 -30.03 -22.23
CA ARG A 245 -5.85 -30.84 -23.43
C ARG A 245 -6.85 -30.22 -24.40
N ASN A 246 -7.69 -29.29 -23.94
CA ASN A 246 -8.67 -28.55 -24.74
C ASN A 246 -8.12 -27.23 -25.31
N GLY A 247 -6.83 -26.92 -25.12
CA GLY A 247 -6.21 -25.66 -25.55
C GLY A 247 -6.25 -24.53 -24.52
N ASP A 248 -6.94 -24.71 -23.39
CA ASP A 248 -6.95 -23.72 -22.32
C ASP A 248 -5.58 -23.61 -21.64
N ARG A 249 -5.22 -22.42 -21.18
CA ARG A 249 -3.95 -22.18 -20.48
C ARG A 249 -4.17 -22.17 -18.97
N GLU A 250 -3.24 -22.77 -18.25
CA GLU A 250 -3.20 -22.73 -16.78
C GLU A 250 -2.15 -21.72 -16.33
N PHE A 251 -2.55 -20.82 -15.43
CA PHE A 251 -1.73 -19.72 -14.93
C PHE A 251 -1.34 -19.94 -13.46
N GLY A 252 -0.92 -21.16 -13.12
CA GLY A 252 -0.70 -21.59 -11.74
C GLY A 252 0.30 -20.76 -10.95
N ASP A 253 1.28 -20.14 -11.62
CA ASP A 253 2.32 -19.33 -10.95
C ASP A 253 1.89 -17.88 -10.67
N LEU A 254 0.70 -17.45 -11.12
CA LEU A 254 0.27 -16.04 -11.04
C LEU A 254 0.30 -15.50 -9.61
N LEU A 255 -0.06 -16.35 -8.65
CA LEU A 255 -0.11 -16.00 -7.24
C LEU A 255 1.22 -16.21 -6.51
N GLU A 256 2.25 -16.75 -7.15
CA GLU A 256 3.58 -16.95 -6.56
C GLU A 256 4.43 -15.67 -6.55
N HIS A 257 4.05 -14.70 -7.38
CA HIS A 257 4.73 -13.41 -7.51
C HIS A 257 3.76 -12.25 -7.31
N ARG A 258 4.28 -11.03 -7.15
CA ARG A 258 3.50 -9.79 -6.94
C ARG A 258 3.48 -8.85 -8.14
N LEU A 259 3.92 -9.30 -9.31
CA LEU A 259 3.97 -8.46 -10.53
C LEU A 259 2.58 -7.95 -10.98
N TRP A 260 1.50 -8.61 -10.58
CA TRP A 260 0.12 -8.14 -10.81
C TRP A 260 -0.29 -6.97 -9.89
N ASN A 261 0.43 -6.74 -8.77
CA ASN A 261 0.22 -5.63 -7.84
C ASN A 261 1.35 -4.59 -7.96
N ASN A 262 1.55 -4.06 -9.17
CA ASN A 262 2.58 -3.05 -9.44
C ASN A 262 1.94 -1.65 -9.50
N GLN A 263 2.42 -0.72 -8.67
CA GLN A 263 1.90 0.64 -8.61
C GLN A 263 1.89 1.36 -9.97
N ASP A 264 2.92 1.14 -10.80
CA ASP A 264 3.04 1.74 -12.14
C ASP A 264 1.89 1.29 -13.07
N LEU A 265 1.34 0.09 -12.87
CA LEU A 265 0.18 -0.41 -13.61
C LEU A 265 -1.07 0.49 -13.43
N PHE A 266 -1.11 1.21 -12.32
CA PHE A 266 -2.31 1.86 -11.83
C PHE A 266 -2.26 3.38 -11.91
N ASP A 267 -1.07 3.96 -11.67
CA ASP A 267 -0.90 5.40 -11.48
C ASP A 267 -0.03 6.07 -12.55
N ASN A 268 0.92 5.33 -13.17
CA ASN A 268 1.82 5.88 -14.18
C ASN A 268 2.19 4.85 -15.28
N ASN A 269 1.58 5.01 -16.46
CA ASN A 269 1.80 4.11 -17.59
C ASN A 269 3.18 4.29 -18.27
N GLU A 270 3.95 5.31 -17.91
CA GLU A 270 5.23 5.65 -18.54
C GLU A 270 6.24 4.49 -18.52
N PHE A 271 6.33 3.77 -17.40
CA PHE A 271 7.29 2.69 -17.22
C PHE A 271 6.77 1.31 -17.66
N LEU A 272 5.48 1.20 -18.01
CA LEU A 272 4.89 -0.08 -18.39
C LEU A 272 5.54 -0.74 -19.61
N PRO A 273 5.97 -0.01 -20.66
CA PRO A 273 6.70 -0.62 -21.77
C PRO A 273 8.01 -1.29 -21.35
N GLU A 274 8.81 -0.64 -20.49
CA GLU A 274 10.07 -1.19 -20.00
C GLU A 274 9.86 -2.41 -19.10
N TRP A 275 8.87 -2.32 -18.20
CA TRP A 275 8.43 -3.45 -17.39
C TRP A 275 7.98 -4.64 -18.24
N THR A 276 7.14 -4.37 -19.24
CA THR A 276 6.61 -5.39 -20.16
C THR A 276 7.76 -6.13 -20.86
N LYS A 277 8.73 -5.38 -21.38
CA LYS A 277 9.92 -5.95 -22.04
C LYS A 277 10.72 -6.84 -21.09
N LEU A 278 10.97 -6.38 -19.85
CA LEU A 278 11.67 -7.18 -18.85
C LEU A 278 10.90 -8.48 -18.51
N ILE A 279 9.59 -8.41 -18.31
CA ILE A 279 8.76 -9.59 -18.00
C ILE A 279 8.78 -10.60 -19.15
N GLN A 280 8.76 -10.12 -20.40
CA GLN A 280 8.88 -10.97 -21.59
C GLN A 280 10.24 -11.65 -21.68
N GLU A 281 11.33 -10.93 -21.38
CA GLU A 281 12.68 -11.52 -21.30
C GLU A 281 12.75 -12.62 -20.24
N VAL A 282 12.19 -12.37 -19.04
CA VAL A 282 12.12 -13.38 -17.97
C VAL A 282 11.28 -14.58 -18.39
N SER A 283 10.13 -14.36 -19.04
CA SER A 283 9.28 -15.44 -19.55
C SER A 283 10.02 -16.29 -20.60
N ALA A 284 10.76 -15.66 -21.51
CA ALA A 284 11.58 -16.36 -22.50
C ALA A 284 12.71 -17.18 -21.83
N TYR A 285 13.39 -16.59 -20.84
CA TYR A 285 14.42 -17.28 -20.06
C TYR A 285 13.84 -18.50 -19.33
N LYS A 286 12.73 -18.33 -18.59
CA LYS A 286 12.00 -19.41 -17.89
C LYS A 286 11.65 -20.55 -18.85
N LYS A 287 11.13 -20.24 -20.04
CA LYS A 287 10.76 -21.25 -21.04
C LYS A 287 11.95 -22.08 -21.52
N ARG A 288 13.11 -21.43 -21.67
CA ARG A 288 14.37 -22.07 -22.11
C ARG A 288 15.00 -22.92 -21.01
N THR A 289 15.08 -22.40 -19.78
CA THR A 289 15.79 -23.06 -18.67
C THR A 289 14.92 -23.98 -17.82
N LYS A 290 13.59 -23.83 -17.90
CA LYS A 290 12.60 -24.50 -17.04
C LYS A 290 12.76 -24.20 -15.55
N TYR A 291 13.42 -23.09 -15.20
CA TYR A 291 13.54 -22.63 -13.82
C TYR A 291 12.22 -22.07 -13.29
N SER A 292 12.13 -21.89 -11.97
CA SER A 292 11.03 -21.17 -11.34
C SER A 292 10.96 -19.71 -11.81
N VAL A 293 9.81 -19.05 -11.59
CA VAL A 293 9.66 -17.61 -11.91
C VAL A 293 10.67 -16.77 -11.13
N GLU A 294 10.81 -17.03 -9.82
CA GLU A 294 11.77 -16.36 -8.94
C GLU A 294 13.19 -16.45 -9.50
N LYS A 295 13.68 -17.66 -9.79
CA LYS A 295 15.03 -17.86 -10.30
C LYS A 295 15.23 -17.24 -11.70
N SER A 296 14.23 -17.35 -12.56
CA SER A 296 14.30 -16.76 -13.90
C SER A 296 14.37 -15.23 -13.84
N TRP A 297 13.68 -14.62 -12.88
CA TRP A 297 13.70 -13.19 -12.63
C TRP A 297 15.06 -12.73 -12.12
N GLU A 298 15.59 -13.42 -11.11
CA GLU A 298 16.91 -13.16 -10.54
C GLU A 298 18.03 -13.29 -11.58
N ASP A 299 18.06 -14.40 -12.32
CA ASP A 299 19.10 -14.65 -13.32
C ASP A 299 19.05 -13.59 -14.43
N THR A 300 17.86 -13.22 -14.91
CA THR A 300 17.69 -12.20 -15.97
C THR A 300 18.17 -10.82 -15.49
N LEU A 301 17.84 -10.43 -14.26
CA LEU A 301 18.30 -9.16 -13.71
C LEU A 301 19.80 -9.16 -13.42
N THR A 302 20.36 -10.29 -13.00
CA THR A 302 21.82 -10.46 -12.80
C THR A 302 22.56 -10.31 -14.12
N ILE A 303 22.06 -10.91 -15.21
CA ILE A 303 22.61 -10.75 -16.56
C ILE A 303 22.57 -9.27 -16.99
N ARG A 304 21.46 -8.56 -16.74
CA ARG A 304 21.33 -7.13 -17.05
C ARG A 304 22.24 -6.24 -16.19
N ALA A 305 22.47 -6.60 -14.93
CA ALA A 305 23.40 -5.89 -14.06
C ALA A 305 24.86 -6.08 -14.51
N GLY A 306 25.20 -7.25 -15.05
CA GLY A 306 26.55 -7.56 -15.50
C GLY A 306 27.57 -7.40 -14.36
N HIS A 307 28.67 -6.69 -14.62
CA HIS A 307 29.71 -6.41 -13.63
C HIS A 307 29.50 -5.10 -12.84
N ASP A 308 28.34 -4.45 -13.00
CA ASP A 308 28.02 -3.22 -12.29
C ASP A 308 27.69 -3.52 -10.82
N VAL A 309 28.59 -3.12 -9.92
CA VAL A 309 28.48 -3.40 -8.48
C VAL A 309 27.23 -2.75 -7.88
N ASP A 310 26.92 -1.52 -8.25
CA ASP A 310 25.79 -0.78 -7.69
C ASP A 310 24.45 -1.40 -8.11
N LYS A 311 24.33 -1.81 -9.39
CA LYS A 311 23.15 -2.52 -9.88
C LYS A 311 22.96 -3.86 -9.18
N ASN A 312 24.04 -4.61 -8.96
CA ASN A 312 23.99 -5.89 -8.25
C ASN A 312 23.59 -5.70 -6.79
N THR A 313 24.16 -4.73 -6.07
CA THR A 313 23.76 -4.42 -4.68
C THR A 313 22.29 -4.02 -4.60
N LYS A 314 21.80 -3.20 -5.55
CA LYS A 314 20.39 -2.81 -5.62
C LYS A 314 19.48 -3.99 -5.91
N LEU A 315 19.87 -4.88 -6.82
CA LEU A 315 19.13 -6.12 -7.12
C LEU A 315 18.98 -7.00 -5.88
N GLN A 316 20.09 -7.26 -5.18
CA GLN A 316 20.09 -8.08 -3.96
C GLN A 316 19.21 -7.46 -2.87
N SER A 317 19.20 -6.13 -2.73
CA SER A 317 18.28 -5.46 -1.82
C SER A 317 16.81 -5.63 -2.21
N LEU A 318 16.47 -5.64 -3.50
CA LEU A 318 15.09 -5.80 -3.97
C LEU A 318 14.59 -7.25 -3.82
N LEU A 319 15.47 -8.23 -4.08
CA LEU A 319 15.19 -9.64 -3.88
C LEU A 319 14.93 -9.94 -2.39
N LYS A 320 15.81 -9.45 -1.50
CA LYS A 320 15.65 -9.62 -0.05
C LYS A 320 14.34 -9.04 0.50
N LYS A 321 13.81 -7.98 -0.12
CA LYS A 321 12.56 -7.34 0.28
C LYS A 321 11.31 -8.07 -0.22
N GLY A 322 11.45 -9.12 -1.05
CA GLY A 322 10.30 -9.81 -1.64
C GLY A 322 9.48 -8.89 -2.54
N CYS A 323 10.13 -7.94 -3.22
CA CYS A 323 9.36 -6.89 -3.92
C CYS A 323 8.55 -7.42 -5.11
N PHE A 324 9.06 -8.48 -5.72
CA PHE A 324 8.49 -9.09 -6.93
C PHE A 324 7.98 -10.50 -6.70
N MET A 325 8.49 -11.19 -5.68
CA MET A 325 8.15 -12.56 -5.32
C MET A 325 7.54 -12.58 -3.93
N LYS A 326 6.61 -13.49 -3.64
CA LYS A 326 6.15 -13.64 -2.26
C LYS A 326 7.35 -13.97 -1.34
N PRO A 327 7.51 -13.29 -0.20
CA PRO A 327 8.45 -13.73 0.83
C PRO A 327 8.09 -15.17 1.22
N LYS A 328 9.11 -16.04 1.32
CA LYS A 328 8.96 -17.39 1.89
C LYS A 328 8.85 -17.31 3.40
#